data_AF-A0A6N4WQZ3-F1
#
_entry.id   AF-A0A6N4WQZ3-F1
#
_cell.length_a   1.000
_cell.length_b   1.000
_cell.length_c   1.000
_cell.angle_alpha   90.00
_cell.angle_beta   90.00
_cell.angle_gamma   90.00
#
_symmetry.space_group_name_H-M   'P 1'
#
loop_
_entity.id
_entity.type
_entity.pdbx_description
1 polymer ?
#
loop_
_entity_poly.entity_id
_entity_poly.type
_entity_poly.pdbx_seq_one_letter_code
_entity_poly.pdbx_strand_id
1 'polypeptide(L)'
;MIGTSLGGIIACEIANQIDLERIVLIGSAQRKEEINSVLSALHPLIDLAPIAFIQMSSGKLPSDLTDMFSHSDPEFIRNMSKAIFSWAGLKSDVPVLRIHGQKDLVIPHPPKGVNHTVDGGHLIVMTHALECIRLINRDLSAKTRK
;
A
#
# COMPACT_ATOMS: atom_id res chain seq x y z
N MET A 1 9.97 1.13 -10.38
CA MET A 1 9.26 0.10 -9.56
C MET A 1 7.80 0.53 -9.37
N ILE A 2 6.85 -0.42 -9.38
CA ILE A 2 5.43 -0.14 -9.10
C ILE A 2 5.01 -0.99 -7.90
N GLY A 3 4.37 -0.38 -6.91
CA GLY A 3 3.90 -1.08 -5.71
C GLY A 3 2.53 -0.59 -5.27
N THR A 4 1.72 -1.53 -4.78
CA THR A 4 0.35 -1.28 -4.27
C THR A 4 0.28 -1.65 -2.80
N SER A 5 -0.46 -0.89 -1.99
CA SER A 5 -0.62 -1.17 -0.54
C SER A 5 0.72 -1.52 0.14
N LEU A 6 0.85 -2.68 0.79
CA LEU A 6 2.10 -3.19 1.36
C LEU A 6 3.26 -3.29 0.35
N GLY A 7 3.01 -3.71 -0.88
CA GLY A 7 4.03 -3.76 -1.92
C GLY A 7 4.65 -2.39 -2.22
N GLY A 8 3.89 -1.30 -2.05
CA GLY A 8 4.42 0.05 -2.16
C GLY A 8 5.32 0.45 -0.98
N ILE A 9 5.02 0.00 0.24
CA ILE A 9 5.90 0.17 1.41
C ILE A 9 7.22 -0.56 1.18
N ILE A 10 7.16 -1.80 0.69
CA ILE A 10 8.35 -2.59 0.33
C ILE A 10 9.14 -1.89 -0.78
N ALA A 11 8.47 -1.35 -1.80
CA ALA A 11 9.13 -0.59 -2.87
C ALA A 11 9.88 0.64 -2.33
N CYS A 12 9.30 1.33 -1.36
CA CYS A 12 9.97 2.43 -0.67
C CYS A 12 11.19 1.97 0.15
N GLU A 13 11.09 0.83 0.84
CA GLU A 13 12.25 0.29 1.56
C GLU A 13 13.35 -0.16 0.60
N ILE A 14 13.02 -0.78 -0.54
CA ILE A 14 14.02 -1.11 -1.56
C ILE A 14 14.73 0.15 -2.06
N ALA A 15 14.00 1.24 -2.28
CA ALA A 15 14.59 2.51 -2.71
C ALA A 15 15.50 3.17 -1.67
N ASN A 16 15.36 2.82 -0.39
CA ASN A 16 16.30 3.25 0.64
C ASN A 16 17.65 2.52 0.55
N GLN A 17 17.68 1.36 -0.11
CA GLN A 17 18.85 0.47 -0.18
C GLN A 17 19.55 0.51 -1.54
N ILE A 18 18.81 0.79 -2.61
CA ILE A 18 19.34 0.85 -3.97
C ILE A 18 18.78 2.05 -4.73
N ASP A 19 19.58 2.57 -5.66
CA ASP A 19 19.15 3.64 -6.55
C ASP A 19 18.08 3.14 -7.53
N LEU A 20 16.89 3.74 -7.44
CA LEU A 20 15.81 3.51 -8.39
C LEU A 20 15.57 4.79 -9.20
N GLU A 21 15.22 4.63 -10.47
CA GLU A 21 14.85 5.77 -11.31
C GLU A 21 13.52 6.41 -10.85
N ARG A 22 12.59 5.59 -10.37
CA ARG A 22 11.24 6.02 -9.95
C ARG A 22 10.51 4.94 -9.15
N ILE A 23 9.62 5.37 -8.27
CA ILE A 23 8.56 4.55 -7.67
C ILE A 23 7.18 5.03 -8.13
N VAL A 24 6.29 4.10 -8.46
CA VAL A 24 4.85 4.34 -8.60
C VAL A 24 4.15 3.67 -7.41
N LEU A 25 3.43 4.46 -6.63
CA LEU A 25 2.64 4.02 -5.49
C LEU A 25 1.15 4.12 -5.81
N ILE A 26 0.41 3.03 -5.64
CA ILE A 26 -1.05 2.99 -5.84
C ILE A 26 -1.73 2.54 -4.54
N GLY A 27 -2.49 3.43 -3.90
CA GLY A 27 -3.16 3.12 -2.61
C GLY A 27 -2.16 2.66 -1.55
N SER A 28 -1.03 3.35 -1.41
CA SER A 28 0.09 2.97 -0.54
C SER A 28 0.59 4.16 0.29
N ALA A 29 1.52 3.89 1.21
CA ALA A 29 2.11 4.85 2.14
C ALA A 29 3.57 5.16 1.80
N GLN A 30 3.99 6.40 2.05
CA GLN A 30 5.41 6.80 2.02
C GLN A 30 5.98 6.96 3.43
N ARG A 31 5.13 7.13 4.43
CA ARG A 31 5.53 7.32 5.83
C ARG A 31 4.66 6.45 6.74
N LYS A 32 5.21 6.05 7.88
CA LYS A 32 4.48 5.23 8.85
C LYS A 32 3.22 5.90 9.39
N GLU A 33 3.21 7.22 9.51
CA GLU A 33 2.07 7.98 10.06
C GLU A 33 0.86 7.99 9.11
N GLU A 34 1.05 7.64 7.84
CA GLU A 34 -0.04 7.54 6.86
C GLU A 34 -0.79 6.20 6.95
N ILE A 35 -0.22 5.22 7.64
CA ILE A 35 -0.85 3.92 7.87
C ILE A 35 -1.78 4.10 9.07
N ASN A 36 -3.08 3.87 8.87
CA ASN A 36 -4.11 4.18 9.85
C ASN A 36 -3.76 3.58 11.23
N SER A 37 -3.80 4.43 12.25
CA SER A 37 -3.68 4.10 13.67
C SER A 37 -4.65 3.00 14.16
N VAL A 38 -5.70 2.66 13.42
CA VAL A 38 -6.59 1.52 13.72
C VAL A 38 -5.86 0.17 13.62
N LEU A 39 -4.90 0.02 12.69
CA LEU A 39 -4.00 -1.15 12.68
C LEU A 39 -2.99 -1.07 13.85
N SER A 40 -2.51 0.13 14.18
CA SER A 40 -1.60 0.36 15.33
C SER A 40 -2.24 0.05 16.69
N ALA A 41 -3.56 0.17 16.84
CA ALA A 41 -4.27 -0.18 18.07
C ALA A 41 -4.37 -1.71 18.31
N LEU A 42 -4.16 -2.53 17.28
CA LEU A 42 -4.14 -4.00 17.39
C LEU A 42 -2.74 -4.57 17.70
N HIS A 43 -1.72 -3.70 17.79
CA HIS A 43 -0.32 -4.09 18.03
C HIS A 43 -0.09 -5.03 19.23
N PRO A 44 -0.66 -4.81 20.44
CA PRO A 44 -0.45 -5.74 21.55
C PRO A 44 -1.20 -7.06 21.39
N LEU A 45 -2.20 -7.11 20.50
CA LEU A 45 -3.04 -8.28 20.27
C LEU A 45 -2.57 -9.12 19.09
N ILE A 46 -1.75 -8.61 18.15
CA ILE A 46 -1.31 -9.41 17.00
C ILE A 46 -0.56 -10.67 17.44
N ASP A 47 0.25 -10.57 18.50
CA ASP A 47 0.97 -11.70 19.11
C ASP A 47 0.05 -12.74 19.75
N LEU A 48 -1.15 -12.34 20.17
CA LEU A 48 -2.17 -13.22 20.75
C LEU A 48 -3.33 -13.53 19.79
N ALA A 49 -3.38 -12.88 18.63
CA ALA A 49 -4.48 -12.95 17.70
C ALA A 49 -4.41 -14.30 16.97
N PRO A 50 -5.50 -15.09 16.96
CA PRO A 50 -5.57 -16.28 16.15
C PRO A 50 -5.78 -15.86 14.68
N ILE A 51 -4.70 -15.45 14.01
CA ILE A 51 -4.71 -14.96 12.62
C ILE A 51 -5.43 -15.97 11.70
N ALA A 52 -5.20 -17.27 11.92
CA ALA A 52 -5.90 -18.35 11.20
C ALA A 52 -7.43 -18.34 11.39
N PHE A 53 -7.91 -17.98 12.58
CA PHE A 53 -9.34 -17.89 12.87
C PHE A 53 -9.96 -16.62 12.26
N ILE A 54 -9.18 -15.52 12.21
CA ILE A 54 -9.57 -14.29 11.52
C ILE A 54 -9.64 -14.52 10.01
N GLN A 55 -8.65 -15.21 9.42
CA GLN A 55 -8.64 -15.64 8.01
C GLN A 55 -9.88 -16.48 7.67
N MET A 56 -10.28 -17.39 8.56
CA MET A 56 -11.49 -18.21 8.40
C MET A 56 -12.78 -17.39 8.45
N SER A 57 -12.76 -16.20 9.10
CA SER A 57 -13.89 -15.28 9.22
C SER A 57 -13.95 -14.20 8.13
N SER A 58 -13.00 -14.19 7.18
CA SER A 58 -12.81 -13.13 6.18
C SER A 58 -13.89 -13.03 5.08
N GLY A 59 -14.96 -13.83 5.12
CA GLY A 59 -16.02 -13.88 4.11
C GLY A 59 -16.83 -12.60 3.87
N LYS A 60 -16.47 -11.46 4.49
CA LYS A 60 -17.02 -10.12 4.23
C LYS A 60 -16.16 -9.26 3.30
N LEU A 61 -14.97 -9.74 2.91
CA LEU A 61 -14.11 -9.09 1.92
C LEU A 61 -14.53 -9.49 0.50
N PRO A 62 -14.14 -8.74 -0.55
CA PRO A 62 -14.24 -9.20 -1.92
C PRO A 62 -13.61 -10.61 -2.06
N SER A 63 -14.19 -11.49 -2.88
CA SER A 63 -13.77 -12.90 -3.04
C SER A 63 -12.26 -13.02 -3.23
N ASP A 64 -11.70 -12.22 -4.13
CA ASP A 64 -10.30 -12.30 -4.53
C ASP A 64 -9.35 -11.90 -3.37
N LEU A 65 -9.77 -10.98 -2.51
CA LEU A 65 -9.02 -10.58 -1.31
C LEU A 65 -9.16 -11.59 -0.18
N THR A 66 -10.34 -12.19 -0.06
CA THR A 66 -10.58 -13.28 0.88
C THR A 66 -9.69 -14.47 0.53
N ASP A 67 -9.58 -14.78 -0.76
CA ASP A 67 -8.73 -15.86 -1.26
C ASP A 67 -7.25 -15.54 -1.06
N MET A 68 -6.79 -14.33 -1.42
CA MET A 68 -5.41 -13.92 -1.16
C MET A 68 -5.05 -13.96 0.33
N PHE A 69 -5.94 -13.46 1.19
CA PHE A 69 -5.71 -13.42 2.63
C PHE A 69 -5.74 -14.81 3.26
N SER A 70 -6.66 -15.69 2.86
CA SER A 70 -6.79 -17.06 3.40
C SER A 70 -5.66 -18.00 2.98
N HIS A 71 -5.05 -17.78 1.82
CA HIS A 71 -3.90 -18.56 1.35
C HIS A 71 -2.54 -18.00 1.80
N SER A 72 -2.52 -16.85 2.46
CA SER A 72 -1.28 -16.26 2.98
C SER A 72 -0.83 -16.95 4.26
N ASP A 73 0.47 -17.22 4.37
CA ASP A 73 1.07 -17.78 5.58
C ASP A 73 0.84 -16.86 6.80
N PRO A 74 0.22 -17.35 7.89
CA PRO A 74 0.00 -16.56 9.10
C PRO A 74 1.29 -15.98 9.71
N GLU A 75 2.42 -16.70 9.61
CA GLU A 75 3.70 -16.21 10.11
C GLU A 75 4.21 -15.03 9.26
N PHE A 76 4.04 -15.11 7.94
CA PHE A 76 4.31 -14.01 7.04
C PHE A 76 3.48 -12.77 7.39
N ILE A 77 2.16 -12.91 7.59
CA ILE A 77 1.28 -11.79 7.95
C ILE A 77 1.71 -11.16 9.29
N ARG A 78 2.07 -11.98 10.28
CA ARG A 78 2.57 -11.51 11.58
C ARG A 78 3.85 -10.71 11.44
N ASN A 79 4.83 -11.26 10.74
CA ASN A 79 6.15 -10.64 10.57
C ASN A 79 6.07 -9.34 9.75
N MET A 80 5.25 -9.33 8.69
CA MET A 80 4.99 -8.12 7.91
C MET A 80 4.30 -7.04 8.72
N SER A 81 3.31 -7.41 9.52
CA SER A 81 2.67 -6.45 10.43
C SER A 81 3.69 -5.79 11.36
N LYS A 82 4.56 -6.59 11.99
CA LYS A 82 5.66 -6.07 12.83
C LYS A 82 6.61 -5.16 12.06
N ALA A 83 7.04 -5.59 10.87
CA ALA A 83 7.95 -4.82 10.02
C ALA A 83 7.37 -3.44 9.65
N ILE A 84 6.10 -3.40 9.25
CA ILE A 84 5.38 -2.15 8.89
C ILE A 84 5.37 -1.17 10.07
N PHE A 85 5.16 -1.65 11.31
CA PHE A 85 5.18 -0.75 12.49
C PHE A 85 6.56 -0.18 12.80
N SER A 86 7.62 -0.95 12.54
CA SER A 86 9.01 -0.49 12.72
C SER A 86 9.55 0.32 11.54
N TRP A 87 8.82 0.36 10.43
CA TRP A 87 9.27 1.00 9.20
C TRP A 87 9.37 2.52 9.37
N ALA A 88 10.49 3.10 8.95
CA ALA A 88 10.78 4.52 9.13
C ALA A 88 10.25 5.41 8.00
N GLY A 89 9.66 4.82 6.95
CA GLY A 89 9.26 5.55 5.75
C GLY A 89 10.33 5.56 4.65
N LEU A 90 9.97 6.18 3.52
CA LEU A 90 10.89 6.48 2.43
C LEU A 90 11.85 7.61 2.84
N LYS A 91 13.16 7.35 2.72
CA LYS A 91 14.25 8.28 3.07
C LYS A 91 15.02 8.79 1.85
N SER A 92 15.03 8.05 0.75
CA SER A 92 15.67 8.47 -0.51
C SER A 92 14.88 9.58 -1.21
N ASP A 93 15.56 10.39 -2.01
CA ASP A 93 14.95 11.42 -2.87
C ASP A 93 14.42 10.88 -4.22
N VAL A 94 14.20 9.56 -4.30
CA VAL A 94 13.67 8.91 -5.50
C VAL A 94 12.37 9.58 -5.95
N PRO A 95 12.21 9.89 -7.25
CA PRO A 95 10.95 10.41 -7.76
C PRO A 95 9.81 9.43 -7.49
N VAL A 96 8.74 9.91 -6.86
CA VAL A 96 7.54 9.12 -6.59
C VAL A 96 6.34 9.67 -7.36
N LEU A 97 5.69 8.80 -8.12
CA LEU A 97 4.35 9.00 -8.64
C LEU A 97 3.35 8.32 -7.70
N ARG A 98 2.44 9.08 -7.12
CA ARG A 98 1.48 8.59 -6.12
C ARG A 98 0.04 8.75 -6.59
N ILE A 99 -0.65 7.64 -6.69
CA ILE A 99 -2.07 7.53 -7.06
C ILE A 99 -2.82 7.00 -5.83
N HIS A 100 -3.83 7.72 -5.36
CA HIS A 100 -4.51 7.37 -4.10
C HIS A 100 -6.02 7.41 -4.21
N GLY A 101 -6.70 6.50 -3.52
CA GLY A 101 -8.16 6.48 -3.45
C GLY A 101 -8.66 7.56 -2.48
N GLN A 102 -9.62 8.39 -2.91
CA GLN A 102 -10.20 9.44 -2.07
C GLN A 102 -10.87 8.88 -0.80
N LYS A 103 -11.43 7.67 -0.89
CA LYS A 103 -12.22 7.02 0.17
C LYS A 103 -11.46 5.84 0.80
N ASP A 104 -10.12 5.85 0.72
CA ASP A 104 -9.30 4.79 1.30
C ASP A 104 -9.41 4.79 2.84
N LEU A 105 -9.90 3.68 3.40
CA LEU A 105 -10.08 3.50 4.85
C LEU A 105 -8.89 2.76 5.50
N VAL A 106 -8.05 2.11 4.71
CA VAL A 106 -6.90 1.31 5.17
C VAL A 106 -5.67 2.20 5.30
N ILE A 107 -5.38 2.96 4.25
CA ILE A 107 -4.33 3.99 4.23
C ILE A 107 -5.04 5.31 3.88
N PRO A 108 -5.50 6.08 4.88
CA PRO A 108 -6.25 7.30 4.67
C PRO A 108 -5.55 8.23 3.67
N HIS A 109 -6.36 8.90 2.85
CA HIS A 109 -5.84 9.82 1.84
C HIS A 109 -4.93 10.87 2.50
N PRO A 110 -3.64 10.92 2.12
CA PRO A 110 -2.68 11.74 2.83
C PRO A 110 -2.87 13.22 2.43
N PRO A 111 -2.69 14.15 3.39
CA PRO A 111 -2.98 15.56 3.16
C PRO A 111 -2.09 16.23 2.11
N LYS A 112 -0.94 15.63 1.78
CA LYS A 112 0.06 16.13 0.82
C LYS A 112 0.75 14.96 0.12
N GLY A 113 1.37 15.23 -1.03
CA GLY A 113 2.23 14.28 -1.74
C GLY A 113 1.51 13.28 -2.65
N VAL A 114 0.20 13.45 -2.87
CA VAL A 114 -0.56 12.69 -3.88
C VAL A 114 -0.49 13.42 -5.22
N ASN A 115 -0.07 12.73 -6.28
CA ASN A 115 -0.08 13.28 -7.63
C ASN A 115 -1.46 13.16 -8.28
N HIS A 116 -2.14 12.04 -8.04
CA HIS A 116 -3.46 11.77 -8.59
C HIS A 116 -4.39 11.15 -7.56
N THR A 117 -5.59 11.70 -7.46
CA THR A 117 -6.65 11.15 -6.61
C THR A 117 -7.71 10.50 -7.49
N VAL A 118 -8.10 9.27 -7.15
CA VAL A 118 -9.13 8.48 -7.83
C VAL A 118 -10.34 8.39 -6.91
N ASP A 119 -11.56 8.50 -7.46
CA ASP A 119 -12.80 8.35 -6.69
C ASP A 119 -13.08 6.88 -6.32
N GLY A 120 -12.26 6.31 -5.45
CA GLY A 120 -12.37 4.94 -4.97
C GLY A 120 -11.74 4.75 -3.59
N GLY A 121 -11.88 3.53 -3.07
CA GLY A 121 -11.31 3.12 -1.78
C GLY A 121 -9.86 2.63 -1.89
N HIS A 122 -9.45 1.74 -0.99
CA HIS A 122 -8.08 1.19 -0.98
C HIS A 122 -7.73 0.40 -2.25
N LEU A 123 -8.73 -0.29 -2.82
CA LEU A 123 -8.56 -1.25 -3.91
C LEU A 123 -8.69 -0.60 -5.29
N ILE A 124 -8.29 0.66 -5.44
CA ILE A 124 -8.34 1.37 -6.73
C ILE A 124 -7.52 0.69 -7.82
N VAL A 125 -6.48 -0.08 -7.45
CA VAL A 125 -5.73 -0.89 -8.42
C VAL A 125 -6.60 -1.97 -9.10
N MET A 126 -7.63 -2.48 -8.41
CA MET A 126 -8.56 -3.48 -8.95
C MET A 126 -9.80 -2.81 -9.53
N THR A 127 -10.43 -1.93 -8.76
CA THR A 127 -11.73 -1.29 -9.10
C THR A 127 -11.61 -0.21 -10.17
N HIS A 128 -10.45 0.43 -10.29
CA HIS A 128 -10.18 1.56 -11.19
C HIS A 128 -8.87 1.34 -11.98
N ALA A 129 -8.59 0.08 -12.34
CA ALA A 129 -7.33 -0.32 -12.97
C ALA A 129 -7.00 0.49 -14.23
N LEU A 130 -7.98 0.67 -15.13
CA LEU A 130 -7.82 1.43 -16.37
C LEU A 130 -7.50 2.90 -16.10
N GLU A 131 -8.09 3.50 -15.06
CA GLU A 131 -7.77 4.86 -14.66
C GLU A 131 -6.35 4.97 -14.13
N CYS A 132 -5.93 4.05 -13.25
CA CYS A 132 -4.56 3.97 -12.75
C CYS A 132 -3.55 3.85 -13.90
N ILE A 133 -3.79 2.96 -14.87
CA ILE A 133 -2.93 2.77 -16.05
C ILE A 133 -2.82 4.07 -16.86
N ARG A 134 -3.94 4.74 -17.12
CA ARG A 134 -3.94 6.03 -17.85
C ARG A 134 -3.10 7.08 -17.13
N LEU A 135 -3.22 7.19 -15.81
CA LEU A 135 -2.47 8.14 -15.00
C LEU A 135 -0.96 7.84 -15.01
N ILE A 136 -0.59 6.56 -14.89
CA ILE A 136 0.81 6.11 -14.99
C ILE A 136 1.40 6.49 -16.36
N ASN A 137 0.71 6.14 -17.44
CA ASN A 137 1.21 6.43 -18.79
C ASN A 137 1.33 7.93 -19.06
N ARG A 138 0.40 8.73 -18.53
CA ARG A 138 0.46 10.20 -18.64
C ARG A 138 1.71 10.77 -17.99
N ASP A 139 2.05 10.34 -16.77
CA ASP A 139 3.22 10.83 -16.04
C ASP A 139 4.55 10.32 -16.64
N LEU A 140 4.58 9.08 -17.13
CA LEU A 140 5.75 8.53 -17.83
C LEU A 140 6.02 9.28 -19.15
N SER A 141 4.97 9.56 -19.93
CA SER A 141 5.10 10.24 -21.22
C SER A 141 5.50 11.71 -21.08
N ALA A 142 5.05 12.39 -20.01
CA ALA A 142 5.39 13.80 -19.77
C ALA A 142 6.89 14.01 -19.47
N LYS A 143 7.57 13.03 -18.89
CA LYS A 143 9.01 13.13 -18.57
C LYS A 143 9.92 12.75 -19.72
N THR A 144 9.46 11.97 -20.70
CA THR A 144 10.26 11.57 -21.87
C THR A 144 10.44 12.71 -22.89
N ARG A 145 9.70 13.82 -22.73
CA ARG A 145 9.74 14.99 -23.62
C ARG A 145 10.61 16.14 -23.10
N LYS A 146 11.34 15.94 -22.00
CA LYS A 146 12.38 16.86 -21.50
C LYS A 146 13.74 16.22 -21.68
#